data_AF-A0A512U7Z0-F1
#
_entry.id   AF-A0A512U7Z0-F1
#
_cell.length_a   1.000
_cell.length_b   1.000
_cell.length_c   1.000
_cell.angle_alpha   90.00
_cell.angle_beta   90.00
_cell.angle_gamma   90.00
#
_symmetry.space_group_name_H-M   'P 1'
#
loop_
_entity.id
_entity.type
_entity.pdbx_description
1 polymer ?
#
loop_
_entity_poly.entity_id
_entity_poly.type
_entity_poly.pdbx_seq_one_letter_code
_entity_poly.pdbx_strand_id
1 'polypeptide(L)'
;MTTSEISPSADNEPLDATASQLAYLVESFLDLGVLVHDNQGTPQSHSALTRKTNQVVSQLSGLTNSPFTSQYPIPIDVLTYIEDGRNPDIYSREFVEVTAKSNARLKGKMMAFRKLSEVLGDKLVEEFPHLKEPVENIHERTLGSDDAK
;
A
#
# COMPACT_ATOMS: atom_id res chain seq x y z
N MET A 1 7.01 -5.52 16.54
CA MET A 1 6.73 -4.35 15.67
C MET A 1 5.24 -4.14 15.71
N THR A 2 4.78 -2.98 16.18
CA THR A 2 3.36 -2.65 16.23
C THR A 2 2.91 -2.17 14.85
N THR A 3 1.71 -2.58 14.45
CA THR A 3 1.01 -2.04 13.28
C THR A 3 0.66 -0.57 13.53
N SER A 4 0.62 0.22 12.46
CA SER A 4 0.21 1.62 12.51
C SER A 4 -1.23 1.73 13.01
N GLU A 5 -1.48 2.64 13.94
CA GLU A 5 -2.82 2.85 14.50
C GLU A 5 -3.66 3.73 13.57
N ILE A 6 -4.95 3.40 13.42
CA ILE A 6 -5.89 4.27 12.71
C ILE A 6 -6.13 5.48 13.61
N SER A 7 -5.65 6.64 13.18
CA SER A 7 -5.97 7.90 13.84
C SER A 7 -7.37 8.33 13.43
N PRO A 8 -8.28 8.60 14.38
CA PRO A 8 -9.66 8.97 14.07
C PRO A 8 -9.66 10.34 13.40
N SER A 9 -10.12 10.38 12.16
CA SER A 9 -10.32 11.58 11.35
C SER A 9 -11.68 11.50 10.67
N ALA A 10 -12.25 12.64 10.29
CA ALA A 10 -13.57 12.68 9.64
C ALA A 10 -13.64 11.84 8.35
N ASP A 11 -12.49 11.67 7.67
CA ASP A 11 -12.39 10.87 6.45
C ASP A 11 -12.30 9.35 6.72
N ASN A 12 -11.92 8.96 7.95
CA ASN A 12 -11.72 7.57 8.37
C ASN A 12 -12.89 6.99 9.17
N GLU A 13 -13.92 7.79 9.48
CA GLU A 13 -15.12 7.35 10.21
C GLU A 13 -15.71 6.01 9.71
N PRO A 14 -15.91 5.77 8.39
CA PRO A 14 -16.43 4.48 7.93
C PRO A 14 -15.47 3.30 8.14
N LEU A 15 -14.15 3.55 8.12
CA LEU A 15 -13.13 2.53 8.38
C LEU A 15 -13.10 2.18 9.87
N ASP A 16 -13.19 3.17 10.75
CA ASP A 16 -13.27 2.98 12.21
C ASP A 16 -14.54 2.22 12.61
N ALA A 17 -15.67 2.54 11.98
CA ALA A 17 -16.93 1.83 12.19
C ALA A 17 -16.82 0.36 11.75
N THR A 18 -16.19 0.10 10.60
CA THR A 18 -15.98 -1.26 10.09
C THR A 18 -15.01 -2.05 10.97
N ALA A 19 -13.92 -1.43 11.42
CA ALA A 19 -12.97 -2.04 12.36
C ALA A 19 -13.64 -2.41 13.70
N SER A 20 -14.48 -1.51 14.22
CA SER A 20 -15.27 -1.78 15.43
C SER A 20 -16.24 -2.95 15.24
N GLN A 21 -16.95 -2.99 14.10
CA GLN A 21 -17.83 -4.12 13.77
C GLN A 21 -17.08 -5.44 13.65
N LEU A 22 -15.87 -5.44 13.09
CA LEU A 22 -15.02 -6.62 13.01
C LEU A 22 -14.57 -7.10 14.41
N ALA A 23 -14.20 -6.17 15.30
CA ALA A 23 -13.86 -6.50 16.68
C ALA A 23 -15.05 -7.15 17.43
N TYR A 24 -16.26 -6.59 17.29
CA TYR A 24 -17.47 -7.17 17.85
C TYR A 24 -17.81 -8.55 17.25
N LEU A 25 -17.50 -8.78 15.97
CA LEU A 25 -17.67 -10.08 15.35
C LEU A 25 -16.70 -11.11 15.95
N VAL A 26 -15.44 -10.75 16.15
CA VAL A 26 -14.43 -11.62 16.79
C VAL A 26 -14.86 -11.99 18.21
N GLU A 27 -15.32 -11.02 18.99
CA GLU A 27 -15.88 -11.26 20.33
C GLU A 27 -17.09 -12.20 20.27
N SER A 28 -17.98 -11.99 19.30
CA SER A 28 -19.16 -12.85 19.10
C SER A 28 -18.79 -14.28 18.74
N PHE A 29 -17.69 -14.51 17.99
CA PHE A 29 -17.14 -15.84 17.74
C PHE A 29 -16.54 -16.47 18.99
N LEU A 30 -15.86 -15.68 19.84
CA LEU A 30 -15.31 -16.16 21.10
C LEU A 30 -16.42 -16.64 22.05
N ASP A 31 -17.45 -15.80 22.23
CA ASP A 31 -18.65 -16.14 23.00
C ASP A 31 -19.34 -17.40 22.47
N LEU A 32 -19.46 -17.51 21.14
CA LEU A 32 -20.05 -18.68 20.51
C LEU A 32 -19.22 -19.94 20.82
N GLY A 33 -17.89 -19.84 20.77
CA GLY A 33 -16.99 -20.93 21.15
C GLY A 33 -17.19 -21.39 22.60
N VAL A 34 -17.33 -20.44 23.53
CA VAL A 34 -17.64 -20.75 24.95
C VAL A 34 -19.00 -21.41 25.09
N LEU A 35 -20.04 -20.91 24.43
CA LEU A 35 -21.38 -21.50 24.48
C LEU A 35 -21.44 -22.92 23.92
N VAL A 36 -20.63 -23.22 22.90
CA VAL A 36 -20.51 -24.58 22.34
C VAL A 36 -19.77 -25.49 23.31
N HIS A 37 -18.68 -25.01 23.93
CA HIS A 37 -17.89 -25.77 24.89
C HIS A 37 -18.69 -26.12 26.17
N ASP A 38 -19.41 -25.15 26.74
CA ASP A 38 -20.17 -25.31 28.00
C ASP A 38 -21.63 -25.72 27.77
N ASN A 39 -21.93 -26.34 26.62
CA ASN A 39 -23.31 -26.69 26.29
C ASN A 39 -23.82 -27.84 27.18
N GLN A 40 -24.65 -27.51 28.17
CA GLN A 40 -25.23 -28.48 29.13
C GLN A 40 -26.38 -29.32 28.54
N GLY A 41 -26.69 -29.19 27.25
CA GLY A 41 -27.80 -29.91 26.60
C GLY A 41 -29.19 -29.49 27.06
N THR A 42 -29.31 -28.37 27.78
CA THR A 42 -30.59 -27.82 28.22
C THR A 42 -31.28 -27.07 27.06
N PRO A 43 -32.63 -27.05 27.01
CA PRO A 43 -33.36 -26.28 26.01
C PRO A 43 -32.96 -24.79 25.97
N GLN A 44 -32.63 -24.23 27.13
CA GLN A 44 -32.16 -22.85 27.27
C GLN A 44 -30.80 -22.67 26.60
N SER A 45 -29.85 -23.58 26.83
CA SER A 45 -28.53 -23.55 26.18
C SER A 45 -28.63 -23.65 24.66
N HIS A 46 -29.49 -24.54 24.15
CA HIS A 46 -29.74 -24.66 22.72
C HIS A 46 -30.33 -23.38 22.12
N SER A 47 -31.32 -22.75 22.78
CA SER A 47 -31.90 -21.50 22.27
C SER A 47 -30.89 -20.33 22.27
N ALA A 48 -30.04 -20.24 23.29
CA ALA A 48 -28.97 -19.23 23.37
C ALA A 48 -27.93 -19.42 22.25
N LEU A 49 -27.52 -20.66 22.00
CA LEU A 49 -26.61 -21.02 20.92
C LEU A 49 -27.18 -20.63 19.55
N THR A 50 -28.42 -21.03 19.25
CA THR A 50 -29.08 -20.68 17.98
C THR A 50 -29.18 -19.17 17.79
N ARG A 51 -29.53 -18.43 18.84
CA ARG A 51 -29.60 -16.96 18.78
C ARG A 51 -28.23 -16.35 18.47
N LYS A 52 -27.16 -16.81 19.14
CA LYS A 52 -25.80 -16.29 18.92
C LYS A 52 -25.27 -16.65 17.53
N THR A 53 -25.54 -17.85 17.04
CA THR A 53 -25.21 -18.24 15.65
C THR A 53 -25.91 -17.33 14.64
N ASN A 54 -27.21 -17.07 14.81
CA ASN A 54 -27.95 -16.16 13.92
C ASN A 54 -27.40 -14.71 13.98
N GLN A 55 -26.96 -14.26 15.17
CA GLN A 55 -26.31 -12.98 15.32
C GLN A 55 -25.00 -12.90 14.54
N VAL A 56 -24.13 -13.90 14.65
CA VAL A 56 -22.86 -13.98 13.90
C VAL A 56 -23.10 -13.97 12.39
N VAL A 57 -24.09 -14.75 11.91
CA VAL A 57 -24.48 -14.78 10.49
C VAL A 57 -24.96 -13.40 10.02
N SER A 58 -25.79 -12.73 10.81
CA SER A 58 -26.26 -11.37 10.49
C SER A 58 -25.12 -10.35 10.46
N GLN A 59 -24.17 -10.42 11.40
CA GLN A 59 -23.00 -9.54 11.45
C GLN A 59 -22.08 -9.76 10.24
N LEU A 60 -21.82 -11.03 9.87
CA LEU A 60 -20.98 -11.36 8.72
C LEU A 60 -21.60 -10.88 7.40
N SER A 61 -22.93 -11.07 7.24
CA SER A 61 -23.67 -10.56 6.09
C SER A 61 -23.65 -9.02 6.03
N GLY A 62 -23.79 -8.35 7.17
CA GLY A 62 -23.69 -6.90 7.27
C GLY A 62 -22.33 -6.36 6.83
N LEU A 63 -21.24 -7.00 7.26
CA LEU A 63 -19.88 -6.62 6.87
C LEU A 63 -19.60 -6.88 5.39
N THR A 64 -20.06 -8.02 4.86
CA THR A 64 -19.84 -8.40 3.46
C THR A 64 -20.53 -7.45 2.49
N ASN A 65 -21.72 -6.97 2.85
CA ASN A 65 -22.50 -6.05 2.02
C ASN A 65 -22.20 -4.56 2.31
N SER A 66 -21.22 -4.26 3.16
CA SER A 66 -20.85 -2.88 3.49
C SER A 66 -20.22 -2.19 2.26
N PRO A 67 -20.80 -1.07 1.77
CA PRO A 67 -20.30 -0.37 0.59
C PRO A 67 -18.90 0.22 0.78
N PHE A 68 -18.48 0.43 2.03
CA PHE A 68 -17.21 1.05 2.38
C PHE A 68 -16.00 0.15 2.13
N THR A 69 -16.20 -1.18 2.10
CA THR A 69 -15.12 -2.14 1.85
C THR A 69 -14.57 -2.08 0.42
N SER A 70 -15.37 -1.60 -0.53
CA SER A 70 -14.99 -1.48 -1.94
C SER A 70 -14.34 -0.13 -2.28
N GLN A 71 -14.37 0.84 -1.37
CA GLN A 71 -13.86 2.20 -1.59
C GLN A 71 -12.34 2.27 -1.57
N TYR A 72 -11.66 1.34 -0.89
CA TYR A 72 -10.22 1.36 -0.69
C TYR A 72 -9.57 0.15 -1.38
N PRO A 73 -8.93 0.33 -2.56
CA PRO A 73 -8.25 -0.75 -3.22
C PRO A 73 -6.99 -1.15 -2.43
N ILE A 74 -6.83 -2.45 -2.22
CA ILE A 74 -5.69 -3.03 -1.50
C ILE A 74 -4.79 -3.74 -2.52
N PRO A 75 -3.46 -3.49 -2.55
CA PRO A 75 -2.54 -4.24 -3.39
C PRO A 75 -2.56 -5.72 -3.05
N ILE A 76 -2.54 -6.59 -4.07
CA ILE A 76 -2.58 -8.05 -3.87
C ILE A 76 -1.38 -8.54 -3.05
N ASP A 77 -0.23 -7.90 -3.19
CA ASP A 77 0.98 -8.23 -2.43
C ASP A 77 0.76 -8.08 -0.91
N VAL A 78 -0.06 -7.12 -0.47
CA VAL A 78 -0.38 -6.93 0.94
C VAL A 78 -1.22 -8.10 1.47
N LEU A 79 -2.07 -8.71 0.64
CA LEU A 79 -2.85 -9.89 1.02
C LEU A 79 -1.93 -11.06 1.36
N THR A 80 -0.89 -11.30 0.55
CA THR A 80 0.11 -12.35 0.82
C THR A 80 0.83 -12.12 2.16
N TYR A 81 1.13 -10.86 2.51
CA TYR A 81 1.72 -10.55 3.82
C TYR A 81 0.78 -10.96 4.97
N ILE A 82 -0.52 -10.70 4.84
CA ILE A 82 -1.51 -11.06 5.86
C ILE A 82 -1.66 -12.58 5.96
N GLU A 83 -1.73 -13.29 4.82
CA GLU A 83 -1.82 -14.76 4.77
C GLU A 83 -0.62 -15.43 5.44
N ASP A 84 0.58 -14.89 5.25
CA ASP A 84 1.82 -15.36 5.87
C ASP A 84 1.98 -14.93 7.35
N GLY A 85 1.04 -14.15 7.89
CA GLY A 85 1.11 -13.60 9.25
C GLY A 85 2.19 -12.52 9.43
N ARG A 86 2.67 -11.91 8.34
CA ARG A 86 3.63 -10.82 8.34
C ARG A 86 2.92 -9.47 8.50
N ASN A 87 3.56 -8.54 9.21
CA ASN A 87 3.00 -7.19 9.38
C ASN A 87 2.94 -6.46 8.01
N PRO A 88 1.75 -6.02 7.55
CA PRO A 88 1.59 -5.33 6.26
C PRO A 88 2.31 -3.98 6.18
N ASP A 89 2.63 -3.32 7.30
CA ASP A 89 3.41 -2.07 7.30
C ASP A 89 4.80 -2.25 6.72
N ILE A 90 5.33 -3.48 6.76
CA ILE A 90 6.62 -3.79 6.16
C ILE A 90 6.55 -3.63 4.63
N TYR A 91 5.43 -3.98 3.99
CA TYR A 91 5.23 -3.75 2.56
C TYR A 91 5.30 -2.26 2.23
N SER A 92 4.57 -1.42 2.97
CA SER A 92 4.56 0.03 2.79
C SER A 92 5.96 0.61 2.95
N ARG A 93 6.73 0.17 3.96
CA ARG A 93 8.11 0.58 4.16
C ARG A 93 9.00 0.16 2.99
N GLU A 94 8.97 -1.11 2.60
CA GLU A 94 9.76 -1.63 1.49
C GLU A 94 9.42 -0.91 0.17
N PHE A 95 8.15 -0.60 -0.06
CA PHE A 95 7.70 0.14 -1.24
C PHE A 95 8.30 1.54 -1.30
N VAL A 96 8.28 2.28 -0.19
CA VAL A 96 8.89 3.62 -0.08
C VAL A 96 10.41 3.54 -0.28
N GLU A 97 11.08 2.58 0.35
CA GLU A 97 12.53 2.38 0.22
C GLU A 97 12.94 2.04 -1.22
N VAL A 98 12.22 1.12 -1.88
CA VAL A 98 12.47 0.74 -3.28
C VAL A 98 12.24 1.93 -4.21
N THR A 99 11.17 2.70 -3.98
CA THR A 99 10.85 3.88 -4.78
C THR A 99 11.92 4.95 -4.65
N ALA A 100 12.35 5.26 -3.42
CA ALA A 100 13.41 6.23 -3.16
C ALA A 100 14.75 5.79 -3.80
N LYS A 101 15.11 4.51 -3.63
CA LYS A 101 16.31 3.92 -4.24
C LYS A 101 16.25 3.96 -5.77
N SER A 102 15.11 3.64 -6.36
CA SER A 102 14.91 3.67 -7.81
C SER A 102 15.01 5.09 -8.35
N ASN A 103 14.39 6.07 -7.69
CA ASN A 103 14.47 7.48 -8.04
C ASN A 103 15.93 7.98 -8.01
N ALA A 104 16.65 7.76 -6.90
CA ALA A 104 18.05 8.15 -6.77
C ALA A 104 18.93 7.50 -7.86
N ARG A 105 18.69 6.22 -8.17
CA ARG A 105 19.39 5.50 -9.24
C ARG A 105 19.08 6.09 -10.62
N LEU A 106 17.82 6.42 -10.92
CA LEU A 106 17.43 7.03 -12.19
C LEU A 106 18.05 8.42 -12.35
N LYS A 107 18.00 9.25 -11.31
CA LYS A 107 18.65 10.55 -11.26
C LYS A 107 20.16 10.44 -11.51
N GLY A 108 20.82 9.48 -10.85
CA GLY A 108 22.25 9.21 -11.06
C GLY A 108 22.57 8.79 -12.50
N LYS A 109 21.72 7.95 -13.12
CA LYS A 109 21.85 7.59 -14.55
C LYS A 109 21.69 8.81 -15.46
N MET A 110 20.67 9.64 -15.22
CA MET A 110 20.46 10.86 -16.01
C MET A 110 21.68 11.79 -15.94
N MET A 111 22.22 12.02 -14.74
CA MET A 111 23.44 12.81 -14.55
C MET A 111 24.65 12.21 -15.25
N ALA A 112 24.82 10.88 -15.19
CA ALA A 112 25.92 10.20 -15.87
C ALA A 112 25.82 10.30 -17.40
N PHE A 113 24.62 10.15 -17.97
CA PHE A 113 24.40 10.32 -19.40
C PHE A 113 24.62 11.76 -19.85
N ARG A 114 24.16 12.74 -19.07
CA ARG A 114 24.43 14.16 -19.31
C ARG A 114 25.93 14.46 -19.33
N LYS A 115 26.66 13.97 -18.32
CA LYS A 115 28.12 14.13 -18.26
C LYS A 115 28.82 13.43 -19.44
N LEU A 116 28.34 12.26 -19.85
CA LEU A 116 28.87 11.57 -21.02
C LEU A 116 28.66 12.39 -22.30
N SER A 117 27.46 12.96 -22.50
CA SER A 117 27.18 13.80 -23.67
C SER A 117 28.02 15.07 -23.70
N GLU A 118 28.22 15.72 -22.55
CA GLU A 118 29.08 16.92 -22.43
C GLU A 118 30.52 16.57 -22.79
N VAL A 119 31.12 15.57 -22.14
CA VAL A 119 32.53 15.18 -22.38
C VAL A 119 32.75 14.68 -23.80
N LEU A 120 31.81 13.91 -24.36
CA LEU A 120 31.91 13.43 -25.73
C LEU A 120 31.78 14.58 -26.73
N GLY A 121 30.87 15.52 -26.49
CA GLY A 121 30.71 16.73 -27.29
C GLY A 121 31.99 17.55 -27.31
N ASP A 122 32.57 17.84 -26.14
CA ASP A 122 33.81 18.59 -26.00
C ASP A 122 34.97 17.95 -26.76
N LYS A 123 35.14 16.63 -26.61
CA LYS A 123 36.20 15.88 -27.30
C LYS A 123 36.01 15.84 -28.81
N LEU A 124 34.76 15.78 -29.27
CA LEU A 124 34.44 15.77 -30.69
C LEU A 124 34.71 17.13 -31.34
N VAL A 125 34.48 18.23 -30.62
CA VAL A 125 34.83 19.59 -31.07
C VAL A 125 36.33 19.83 -31.07
N GLU A 126 37.07 19.28 -30.09
CA GLU A 126 38.53 19.34 -30.03
C GLU A 126 39.19 18.66 -31.25
N GLU A 127 38.75 17.45 -31.59
CA GLU A 127 39.29 16.69 -32.73
C GLU A 127 38.73 17.16 -34.09
N PHE A 128 37.47 17.60 -34.14
CA PHE A 128 36.79 18.00 -35.38
C PHE A 128 36.11 19.37 -35.23
N PRO A 129 36.85 20.48 -35.42
CA PRO A 129 36.34 21.84 -35.19
C PRO A 129 35.13 22.24 -36.03
N HIS A 130 34.94 21.61 -37.20
CA HIS A 130 33.81 21.87 -38.10
C HIS A 130 32.48 21.28 -37.59
N LEU A 131 32.51 20.39 -36.60
CA LEU A 131 31.31 19.77 -36.01
C LEU A 131 30.74 20.54 -34.81
N LYS A 132 31.33 21.69 -34.47
CA LYS A 132 30.92 22.52 -33.33
C LYS A 132 29.44 22.92 -33.37
N GLU A 133 29.00 23.53 -34.48
CA GLU A 133 27.59 23.97 -34.64
C GLU A 133 26.58 22.80 -34.52
N PRO A 134 26.78 21.65 -35.21
CA PRO A 134 25.92 20.48 -35.03
C PRO A 134 25.86 19.95 -33.59
N VAL A 135 27.00 19.88 -32.88
CA VAL A 135 27.07 19.37 -31.50
C VAL A 135 26.32 20.29 -30.55
N GLU A 136 26.50 21.61 -30.68
CA GLU A 136 25.83 22.61 -29.87
C GLU A 136 24.31 22.58 -30.09
N ASN A 137 23.85 22.44 -31.34
CA ASN A 137 22.43 22.27 -31.65
C ASN A 137 21.82 21.00 -31.01
N ILE A 138 22.55 19.88 -31.02
CA ILE A 138 22.08 18.63 -30.38
C ILE A 138 21.98 18.82 -28.86
N HIS A 139 22.98 19.48 -28.26
CA HIS A 139 22.99 19.75 -26.82
C HIS A 139 21.79 20.61 -26.40
N GLU A 140 21.52 21.70 -27.11
CA GLU A 140 20.37 22.57 -26.87
C GLU A 140 19.02 21.85 -27.01
N ARG A 141 18.89 20.96 -27.99
CA ARG A 141 17.65 20.19 -28.23
C ARG A 141 17.41 19.10 -27.21
N THR A 142 18.47 18.52 -26.65
CA THR A 142 18.38 17.33 -25.78
C THR A 142 18.32 17.70 -24.30
N LEU A 143 18.91 18.84 -23.92
CA LEU A 143 18.98 19.31 -22.53
C LEU A 143 18.14 20.56 -22.26
N GLY A 144 17.25 20.93 -23.20
CA GLY A 144 16.56 22.22 -23.29
C GLY A 144 16.31 22.95 -21.97
N SER A 145 16.80 24.20 -21.89
CA SER A 145 16.49 25.33 -20.97
C SER A 145 16.06 25.10 -19.51
N ASP A 146 16.14 23.90 -18.94
CA ASP A 146 15.69 23.61 -17.56
C ASP A 146 16.73 24.05 -16.50
N ASP A 147 17.91 24.50 -16.91
CA ASP A 147 18.93 25.09 -16.02
C ASP A 147 18.77 26.62 -15.84
N ALA A 148 17.71 27.23 -16.40
CA ALA A 148 17.42 28.66 -16.23
C ALA A 148 16.41 28.90 -15.08
N LYS A 149 16.69 28.40 -13.87
CA LYS A 149 16.09 28.95 -12.64
C LYS A 149 16.87 28.62 -11.37
#